data_AF-A0A372LIR9-F1
#
_entry.id   AF-A0A372LIR9-F1
#
_cell.length_a   1.000
_cell.length_b   1.000
_cell.length_c   1.000
_cell.angle_alpha   90.00
_cell.angle_beta   90.00
_cell.angle_gamma   90.00
#
_symmetry.space_group_name_H-M   'P 1'
#
loop_
_entity.id
_entity.type
_entity.pdbx_description
1 polymer ?
#
loop_
_entity_poly.entity_id
_entity_poly.type
_entity_poly.pdbx_seq_one_letter_code
_entity_poly.pdbx_strand_id
1 'polypeptide(L)'
;MKKRRPYMRGHCNLCKRENIELTIHHLTPREEGGAHMPTALLCKACHKQIHVLYSNRELALRLNSIPLLLDDDEIKKYLKWIRSQPATKAVRTRKAKRRK
;
A
#
# COMPACT_ATOMS: atom_id res chain seq x y z
N MET A 1 12.69 -10.09 24.64
CA MET A 1 11.28 -10.21 24.20
C MET A 1 10.88 -8.97 23.39
N LYS A 2 10.66 -9.07 22.07
CA LYS A 2 10.21 -7.92 21.26
C LYS A 2 8.76 -7.61 21.63
N LYS A 3 8.53 -6.61 22.51
CA LYS A 3 7.19 -6.10 22.83
C LYS A 3 6.50 -5.74 21.51
N ARG A 4 5.54 -6.57 21.06
CA ARG A 4 4.76 -6.28 19.85
C ARG A 4 3.95 -5.03 20.15
N ARG A 5 4.36 -3.87 19.59
CA ARG A 5 3.55 -2.65 19.61
C ARG A 5 2.14 -3.01 19.13
N PRO A 6 1.07 -2.54 19.80
CA PRO A 6 -0.29 -2.76 19.33
C PRO A 6 -0.37 -2.19 17.91
N TYR A 7 -0.69 -3.05 16.94
CA TYR A 7 -0.89 -2.59 15.57
C TYR A 7 -2.12 -1.68 15.57
N MET A 8 -2.00 -0.47 15.03
CA MET A 8 -3.15 0.39 14.78
C MET A 8 -4.11 -0.37 13.87
N ARG A 9 -5.29 -0.72 14.40
CA ARG A 9 -6.39 -1.25 13.61
C ARG A 9 -7.25 -0.10 13.11
N GLY A 10 -7.72 -0.19 11.88
CA GLY A 10 -8.60 0.81 11.31
C GLY A 10 -8.97 0.51 9.88
N HIS A 11 -9.22 1.58 9.12
CA HIS A 11 -9.64 1.54 7.74
C HIS A 11 -8.47 1.84 6.78
N CYS A 12 -8.22 0.94 5.81
CA CYS A 12 -7.16 1.11 4.83
C CYS A 12 -7.53 2.13 3.74
N ASN A 13 -6.68 3.13 3.50
CA ASN A 13 -7.00 4.22 2.58
C ASN A 13 -7.15 3.79 1.11
N LEU A 14 -6.60 2.64 0.70
CA LEU A 14 -6.76 2.09 -0.66
C LEU A 14 -7.92 1.08 -0.78
N CYS A 15 -7.80 -0.08 -0.12
CA CYS A 15 -8.80 -1.14 -0.28
C CYS A 15 -10.10 -0.87 0.46
N LYS A 16 -10.13 0.10 1.37
CA LYS A 16 -11.31 0.47 2.18
C LYS A 16 -11.82 -0.62 3.13
N ARG A 17 -11.06 -1.70 3.34
CA ARG A 17 -11.36 -2.70 4.37
C ARG A 17 -11.10 -2.14 5.76
N GLU A 18 -11.94 -2.52 6.72
CA GLU A 18 -11.97 -2.01 8.09
C GLU A 18 -11.51 -3.05 9.12
N ASN A 19 -11.26 -2.62 10.36
CA ASN A 19 -10.82 -3.45 11.48
C ASN A 19 -9.59 -4.33 11.16
N ILE A 20 -8.67 -3.80 10.37
CA ILE A 20 -7.43 -4.48 9.96
C ILE A 20 -6.20 -3.74 10.43
N GLU A 21 -5.11 -4.47 10.61
CA GLU A 21 -3.81 -3.90 10.95
C GLU A 21 -3.30 -3.01 9.83
N LEU A 22 -2.95 -1.77 10.19
CA LEU A 22 -2.45 -0.76 9.28
C LEU A 22 -0.95 -0.52 9.51
N THR A 23 -0.33 0.02 8.47
CA THR A 23 1.05 0.44 8.40
C THR A 23 1.10 1.82 7.77
N ILE A 24 2.06 2.64 8.18
CA ILE A 24 2.30 3.95 7.57
C ILE A 24 3.06 3.72 6.27
N HIS A 25 2.52 4.25 5.18
CA HIS A 25 3.17 4.29 3.87
C HIS A 25 3.46 5.75 3.50
N HIS A 26 4.69 6.04 3.07
CA HIS A 26 5.03 7.36 2.55
C HIS A 26 4.63 7.40 1.08
N LEU A 27 3.73 8.32 0.71
CA LEU A 27 3.19 8.38 -0.65
C LEU A 27 4.28 8.79 -1.65
N THR A 28 5.17 9.69 -1.25
CA THR A 28 6.50 9.83 -1.86
C THR A 28 7.48 8.99 -1.05
N PRO A 29 8.20 8.02 -1.63
CA PRO A 29 9.16 7.21 -0.89
C PRO A 29 10.23 8.06 -0.20
N ARG A 30 10.69 7.64 0.98
CA ARG A 30 11.73 8.36 1.74
C ARG A 30 13.03 8.53 0.96
N GLU A 31 13.43 7.50 0.20
CA GLU A 31 14.62 7.51 -0.65
C GLU A 31 14.52 8.54 -1.80
N GLU A 32 13.30 8.96 -2.15
CA GLU A 32 13.01 9.98 -3.17
C GLU A 32 12.68 11.34 -2.52
N GLY A 33 13.17 11.59 -1.30
CA GLY A 33 12.96 12.85 -0.57
C GLY A 33 11.63 12.97 0.20
N GLY A 34 10.82 11.90 0.26
CA GLY A 34 9.49 11.94 0.87
C GLY A 34 9.42 11.86 2.40
N ALA A 35 10.52 12.09 3.12
CA ALA A 35 10.59 11.85 4.58
C ALA A 35 9.60 12.69 5.41
N HIS A 36 9.28 13.90 4.96
CA HIS A 36 8.34 14.83 5.59
C HIS A 36 7.07 15.07 4.75
N MET A 37 6.87 14.26 3.71
CA MET A 37 5.75 14.35 2.79
C MET A 37 4.53 13.56 3.31
N PRO A 38 3.34 13.76 2.72
CA PRO A 38 2.13 13.06 3.14
C PRO A 38 2.29 11.54 3.22
N THR A 39 1.70 10.96 4.26
CA THR A 39 1.65 9.51 4.47
C THR A 39 0.21 9.02 4.40
N ALA A 40 0.05 7.71 4.20
CA ALA A 40 -1.24 7.04 4.21
C ALA A 40 -1.23 5.80 5.10
N LEU A 41 -2.38 5.48 5.69
CA LEU A 41 -2.57 4.27 6.47
C LEU A 41 -3.07 3.14 5.56
N LEU A 42 -2.21 2.15 5.36
CA LEU A 42 -2.47 1.02 4.46
C LEU A 42 -2.38 -0.30 5.21
N CYS A 43 -3.25 -1.25 4.86
CA CYS A 43 -3.07 -2.62 5.34
C CYS A 43 -1.82 -3.25 4.75
N LYS A 44 -1.26 -4.25 5.45
CA LYS A 44 -0.04 -4.95 5.03
C LYS A 44 -0.10 -5.46 3.58
N ALA A 45 -1.27 -5.94 3.14
CA ALA A 45 -1.46 -6.44 1.79
C ALA A 45 -1.34 -5.31 0.73
N CYS A 46 -2.06 -4.19 0.93
CA CYS A 46 -1.99 -3.04 0.02
C CYS A 46 -0.59 -2.42 0.00
N HIS A 47 0.01 -2.20 1.18
CA HIS A 47 1.35 -1.64 1.28
C HIS A 47 2.37 -2.49 0.49
N LYS A 48 2.35 -3.81 0.70
CA LYS A 48 3.22 -4.74 -0.04
C LYS A 48 2.93 -4.70 -1.54
N GLN A 49 1.65 -4.62 -1.93
CA GLN A 49 1.28 -4.65 -3.34
C GLN A 49 1.75 -3.41 -4.11
N ILE A 50 1.70 -2.21 -3.52
CA ILE A 50 2.23 -0.99 -4.14
C ILE A 50 3.69 -1.21 -4.54
N HIS A 51 4.52 -1.68 -3.62
CA HIS A 51 5.93 -1.98 -3.89
C HIS A 51 6.15 -3.28 -4.69
N VAL A 52 5.10 -4.00 -5.06
CA VAL A 52 5.20 -5.09 -6.03
C VAL A 52 4.95 -4.58 -7.44
N LEU A 53 4.02 -3.62 -7.61
CA LEU A 53 3.61 -3.06 -8.88
C LEU A 53 4.55 -1.94 -9.37
N TYR A 54 5.05 -1.09 -8.46
CA TYR A 54 5.76 0.14 -8.81
C TYR A 54 7.10 0.26 -8.08
N SER A 55 8.10 0.80 -8.77
CA SER A 55 9.37 1.28 -8.20
C SER A 55 9.17 2.52 -7.33
N ASN A 56 10.16 2.84 -6.49
CA ASN A 56 10.11 4.06 -5.67
C ASN A 56 10.05 5.31 -6.57
N ARG A 57 10.84 5.32 -7.64
CA ARG A 57 10.85 6.37 -8.66
C ARG A 57 9.49 6.57 -9.32
N GLU A 58 8.79 5.50 -9.71
CA GLU A 58 7.42 5.62 -10.27
C GLU A 58 6.44 6.21 -9.26
N LEU A 59 6.53 5.81 -7.99
CA LEU A 59 5.69 6.38 -6.93
C LEU A 59 5.93 7.87 -6.78
N ALA A 60 7.19 8.29 -6.71
CA ALA A 60 7.55 9.70 -6.58
C ALA A 60 7.10 10.55 -7.79
N LEU A 61 7.25 10.02 -9.01
CA LEU A 61 7.00 10.77 -10.24
C LEU A 61 5.52 10.90 -10.60
N ARG A 62 4.71 9.84 -10.42
CA ARG A 62 3.33 9.82 -10.96
C ARG A 62 2.25 9.23 -10.04
N LEU A 63 2.60 8.61 -8.91
CA LEU A 63 1.65 7.93 -8.01
C LEU A 63 1.80 8.35 -6.53
N ASN A 64 2.15 9.61 -6.30
CA ASN A 64 2.50 10.14 -4.97
C ASN A 64 1.30 10.63 -4.14
N SER A 65 0.08 10.18 -4.47
CA SER A 65 -1.13 10.49 -3.71
C SER A 65 -2.15 9.35 -3.74
N ILE A 66 -3.05 9.30 -2.76
CA ILE A 66 -4.12 8.30 -2.73
C ILE A 66 -5.05 8.41 -3.96
N PRO A 67 -5.50 9.61 -4.39
CA PRO A 67 -6.28 9.74 -5.62
C PRO A 67 -5.56 9.20 -6.86
N LEU A 68 -4.26 9.51 -7.05
CA LEU A 68 -3.48 9.01 -8.18
C LEU A 68 -3.34 7.49 -8.16
N LEU A 69 -3.08 6.91 -6.98
CA LEU A 69 -3.07 5.46 -6.81
C LEU A 69 -4.45 4.87 -7.10
N LEU A 70 -5.53 5.47 -6.61
CA LEU A 70 -6.88 4.96 -6.88
C LEU A 70 -7.26 5.06 -8.36
N ASP A 71 -6.61 5.94 -9.12
CA ASP A 71 -6.85 6.11 -10.56
C ASP A 71 -5.99 5.20 -11.47
N ASP A 72 -4.90 4.62 -10.97
CA ASP A 72 -4.05 3.72 -11.77
C ASP A 72 -4.69 2.34 -12.01
N ASP A 73 -4.70 1.92 -13.28
CA ASP A 73 -5.39 0.70 -13.74
C ASP A 73 -4.94 -0.58 -13.05
N GLU A 74 -3.67 -0.71 -12.71
CA GLU A 74 -3.16 -1.97 -12.19
C GLU A 74 -3.49 -2.17 -10.73
N ILE A 75 -3.33 -1.10 -9.95
CA ILE A 75 -3.75 -1.15 -8.57
C ILE A 75 -5.28 -1.17 -8.50
N LYS A 76 -6.04 -0.51 -9.38
CA LYS A 76 -7.50 -0.69 -9.51
C LYS A 76 -7.90 -2.16 -9.65
N LYS A 77 -7.25 -2.91 -10.56
CA LYS A 77 -7.48 -4.36 -10.75
C LYS A 77 -7.22 -5.14 -9.46
N TYR A 78 -6.11 -4.85 -8.79
CA TYR A 78 -5.80 -5.45 -7.49
C TYR A 78 -6.83 -5.08 -6.41
N LEU A 79 -7.25 -3.82 -6.33
CA LEU A 79 -8.19 -3.33 -5.33
C LEU A 79 -9.56 -3.98 -5.47
N LYS A 80 -10.02 -4.20 -6.71
CA LYS A 80 -11.24 -4.96 -7.00
C LYS A 80 -11.16 -6.38 -6.42
N TRP A 81 -10.04 -7.07 -6.61
CA TRP A 81 -9.84 -8.42 -6.11
C TRP A 81 -9.67 -8.48 -4.59
N ILE A 82 -8.83 -7.64 -3.99
CA ILE A 82 -8.52 -7.72 -2.56
C ILE A 82 -9.74 -7.38 -1.67
N ARG A 83 -10.67 -6.57 -2.17
CA ARG A 83 -11.93 -6.23 -1.49
C ARG A 83 -12.83 -7.45 -1.30
N SER A 84 -12.77 -8.45 -2.18
CA SER A 84 -13.55 -9.69 -2.03
C SER A 84 -12.86 -10.74 -1.15
N GLN A 85 -11.64 -10.49 -0.69
CA GLN A 85 -10.90 -11.44 0.15
C GLN A 85 -11.12 -11.15 1.63
N PRO A 86 -11.23 -12.20 2.48
CA PRO A 86 -11.29 -12.03 3.93
C PRO A 86 -10.14 -11.16 4.45
N ALA A 87 -10.45 -10.27 5.40
CA ALA A 87 -9.49 -9.39 6.05
C ALA A 87 -8.30 -10.15 6.70
N THR A 88 -8.56 -11.38 7.16
CA THR A 88 -7.60 -12.28 7.80
C THR A 88 -6.73 -13.06 6.82
N LYS A 89 -7.06 -13.08 5.51
CA LYS A 89 -6.36 -13.90 4.52
C LYS A 89 -4.99 -13.31 4.20
N ALA A 90 -3.95 -14.11 4.41
CA ALA A 90 -2.60 -13.76 3.98
C ALA A 90 -2.51 -13.71 2.44
N VAL A 91 -2.03 -12.58 1.90
CA VAL A 91 -1.87 -12.38 0.46
C VAL A 91 -0.44 -12.70 0.06
N ARG A 92 -0.26 -13.75 -0.75
CA ARG A 92 1.01 -13.99 -1.43
C ARG A 92 1.12 -13.03 -2.61
N THR A 93 2.27 -12.38 -2.76
CA THR A 93 2.53 -11.44 -3.85
C THR A 93 3.84 -11.79 -4.53
N ARG A 94 3.89 -11.65 -5.87
CA ARG A 94 5.09 -11.81 -6.71
C ARG A 94 5.39 -10.47 -7.37
N LYS A 95 6.66 -10.03 -7.40
CA LYS A 95 7.08 -8.76 -8.03
C LYS A 95 6.67 -8.72 -9.51
N ALA A 96 6.18 -7.58 -9.99
CA ALA A 96 5.84 -7.39 -11.39
C ALA A 96 7.09 -7.42 -12.28
N LYS A 97 7.06 -8.13 -13.41
CA LYS A 97 8.22 -8.31 -14.30
C LYS A 97 8.77 -7.01 -14.89
N ARG A 98 7.92 -6.01 -15.09
CA ARG A 98 8.32 -4.73 -15.70
C ARG A 98 9.03 -3.76 -14.74
N ARG A 99 9.06 -4.08 -13.44
CA ARG A 99 9.78 -3.31 -12.43
C ARG A 99 11.27 -3.67 -12.54
N LYS A 100 11.95 -3.08 -13.52
CA LYS A 100 13.41 -3.09 -13.64
C LYS A 100 14.00 -1.95 -12.82
#